data_AF-A0A4U1JDC4-F1
#
_entry.id   AF-A0A4U1JDC4-F1
#
_cell.length_a   1.000
_cell.length_b   1.000
_cell.length_c   1.000
_cell.angle_alpha   90.00
_cell.angle_beta   90.00
_cell.angle_gamma   90.00
#
_symmetry.space_group_name_H-M   'P 1'
#
loop_
_entity.id
_entity.type
_entity.pdbx_description
1 polymer ?
#
loop_
_entity_poly.entity_id
_entity_poly.type
_entity_poly.pdbx_seq_one_letter_code
_entity_poly.pdbx_strand_id
1 'polypeptide(L)'
;MLFVLFVLAPCLTLGCRSETPRASTCPAGFRADDARAEAILAKLGEVPAGARARDQALAKGGVSFCFGRIGVSSVTTSGAVLIDEALGTEESAARVGHLLTHVAEGLRVEPRSGEDESCEVITERALAAESAALSLEINLRRVLGIGAASRVRYEFEGAYWAAPEEAREGLVLDYLRTHPDGAPGIDALASGYARRCREARDAASAR
;
A
#
# COMPACT_ATOMS: atom_id res chain seq x y z
N MET A 1 27.32 67.81 9.97
CA MET A 1 27.93 67.18 8.77
C MET A 1 27.90 65.67 8.94
N LEU A 2 27.72 64.96 7.82
CA LEU A 2 27.89 63.51 7.59
C LEU A 2 26.74 62.51 7.93
N PHE A 3 25.91 62.32 6.90
CA PHE A 3 25.51 61.07 6.22
C PHE A 3 24.95 59.86 6.98
N VAL A 4 23.66 59.64 6.69
CA VAL A 4 22.89 58.40 6.64
C VAL A 4 23.56 57.35 5.73
N LEU A 5 23.59 56.08 6.15
CA LEU A 5 23.74 54.93 5.27
C LEU A 5 22.78 53.82 5.73
N PHE A 6 21.58 53.82 5.13
CA PHE A 6 20.70 52.66 5.06
C PHE A 6 21.31 51.66 4.07
N VAL A 7 21.69 50.48 4.54
CA VAL A 7 21.99 49.34 3.65
C VAL A 7 20.71 48.54 3.49
N LEU A 8 19.99 48.83 2.39
CA LEU A 8 18.97 47.95 1.84
C LEU A 8 19.70 46.77 1.17
N ALA A 9 19.57 45.57 1.74
CA ALA A 9 19.99 44.34 1.07
C ALA A 9 18.90 43.92 0.07
N PRO A 10 19.20 43.83 -1.24
CA PRO A 10 18.26 43.39 -2.25
C PRO A 10 18.03 41.87 -2.17
N CYS A 11 16.76 41.52 -2.25
CA CYS A 11 16.26 40.19 -2.54
C CYS A 11 16.84 39.70 -3.88
N LEU A 12 17.66 38.64 -3.86
CA LEU A 12 18.04 37.88 -5.06
C LEU A 12 17.50 36.46 -4.91
N THR A 13 16.25 36.35 -5.35
CA THR A 13 15.52 35.12 -5.66
C THR A 13 16.24 34.35 -6.78
N LEU A 14 17.22 33.52 -6.45
CA LEU A 14 17.73 32.51 -7.38
C LEU A 14 17.21 31.13 -6.99
N GLY A 15 16.16 30.71 -7.71
CA GLY A 15 16.03 29.32 -8.10
C GLY A 15 15.61 28.34 -7.02
N CYS A 16 14.50 28.61 -6.32
CA CYS A 16 13.61 27.49 -5.98
C CYS A 16 13.06 26.95 -7.31
N ARG A 17 13.82 26.06 -7.97
CA ARG A 17 13.20 25.07 -8.84
C ARG A 17 12.30 24.28 -7.93
N SER A 18 11.03 24.68 -7.86
CA SER A 18 9.96 23.75 -7.54
C SER A 18 10.10 22.64 -8.56
N GLU A 19 10.83 21.60 -8.18
CA GLU A 19 10.85 20.34 -8.89
C GLU A 19 9.41 19.86 -8.80
N THR A 20 8.60 20.23 -9.79
CA THR A 20 7.19 19.86 -9.82
C THR A 20 7.21 18.35 -9.71
N PRO A 21 6.72 17.75 -8.61
CA PRO A 21 6.63 16.32 -8.53
C PRO A 21 5.87 15.91 -9.78
N ARG A 22 6.41 14.99 -10.59
CA ARG A 22 5.64 14.42 -11.70
C ARG A 22 4.39 13.86 -11.04
N ALA A 23 3.28 14.58 -11.15
CA ALA A 23 1.98 14.08 -10.78
C ALA A 23 1.83 12.79 -11.57
N SER A 24 1.92 11.64 -10.88
CA SER A 24 1.70 10.36 -11.54
C SER A 24 0.25 10.39 -11.98
N THR A 25 0.06 10.56 -13.29
CA THR A 25 -1.25 10.62 -13.90
C THR A 25 -1.96 9.31 -13.59
N CYS A 26 -3.18 9.40 -13.04
CA CYS A 26 -3.94 8.19 -12.76
C CYS A 26 -4.12 7.36 -14.04
N PRO A 27 -4.03 6.02 -13.95
CA PRO A 27 -4.28 5.15 -15.09
C PRO A 27 -5.66 5.40 -15.72
N ALA A 28 -5.83 5.01 -16.98
CA ALA A 28 -7.11 5.15 -17.67
C ALA A 28 -8.24 4.48 -16.86
N GLY A 29 -9.37 5.19 -16.72
CA GLY A 29 -10.51 4.76 -15.90
C GLY A 29 -10.43 5.17 -14.42
N PHE A 30 -9.33 5.80 -14.00
CA PHE A 30 -9.16 6.35 -12.65
C PHE A 30 -9.00 7.86 -12.69
N ARG A 31 -9.30 8.52 -11.56
CA ARG A 31 -9.13 9.97 -11.37
C ARG A 31 -8.40 10.27 -10.07
N ALA A 32 -7.63 11.34 -10.08
CA ALA A 32 -7.13 11.93 -8.85
C ALA A 32 -8.30 12.63 -8.12
N ASP A 33 -8.28 12.56 -6.79
CA ASP A 33 -9.23 13.24 -5.90
C ASP A 33 -8.50 13.55 -4.60
N ASP A 34 -7.80 14.68 -4.57
CA ASP A 34 -6.90 15.04 -3.47
C ASP A 34 -7.66 15.21 -2.16
N ALA A 35 -8.86 15.80 -2.19
CA ALA A 35 -9.69 15.96 -1.01
C ALA A 35 -10.11 14.61 -0.40
N ARG A 36 -10.49 13.64 -1.24
CA ARG A 36 -10.79 12.29 -0.76
C ARG A 36 -9.54 11.58 -0.24
N ALA A 37 -8.40 11.71 -0.92
CA ALA A 37 -7.14 11.13 -0.48
C ALA A 37 -6.72 11.69 0.90
N GLU A 38 -6.78 13.01 1.09
CA GLU A 38 -6.50 13.67 2.36
C GLU A 38 -7.42 13.18 3.48
N ALA A 39 -8.73 13.06 3.22
CA ALA A 39 -9.69 12.54 4.19
C ALA A 39 -9.37 11.09 4.61
N ILE A 40 -8.98 10.24 3.66
CA ILE A 40 -8.58 8.86 3.92
C ILE A 40 -7.29 8.81 4.74
N LEU A 41 -6.29 9.62 4.40
CA LEU A 41 -5.00 9.68 5.10
C LEU A 41 -5.13 10.28 6.51
N ALA A 42 -6.02 11.24 6.69
CA ALA A 42 -6.39 11.78 7.99
C ALA A 42 -7.03 10.69 8.85
N LYS A 43 -8.05 9.99 8.32
CA LYS A 43 -8.74 8.89 8.99
C LYS A 43 -7.79 7.76 9.37
N LEU A 44 -6.92 7.34 8.46
CA LEU A 44 -5.86 6.34 8.72
C LEU A 44 -4.92 6.78 9.86
N GLY A 45 -4.63 8.09 9.91
CA GLY A 45 -3.79 8.70 10.94
C GLY A 45 -4.38 8.75 12.35
N GLU A 46 -5.69 8.52 12.51
CA GLU A 46 -6.34 8.45 13.83
C GLU A 46 -5.89 7.23 14.63
N VAL A 47 -5.38 6.19 13.97
CA VAL A 47 -4.89 4.97 14.60
C VAL A 47 -3.35 4.95 14.56
N PRO A 48 -2.64 4.77 15.69
CA PRO A 48 -1.17 4.85 15.73
C PRO A 48 -0.45 3.93 14.73
N ALA A 49 -0.93 2.69 14.55
CA ALA A 49 -0.37 1.77 13.56
C ALA A 49 -0.60 2.24 12.11
N GLY A 50 -1.77 2.81 11.84
CA GLY A 50 -2.09 3.39 10.54
C GLY A 50 -1.26 4.64 10.22
N ALA A 51 -1.08 5.53 11.20
CA ALA A 51 -0.20 6.69 11.09
C ALA A 51 1.24 6.27 10.74
N ARG A 52 1.79 5.24 11.41
CA ARG A 52 3.13 4.72 11.10
C ARG A 52 3.24 4.22 9.65
N ALA A 53 2.31 3.38 9.21
CA ALA A 53 2.31 2.86 7.83
C ALA A 53 2.22 3.99 6.79
N ARG A 54 1.34 4.97 7.04
CA ARG A 54 1.23 6.18 6.23
C ARG A 54 2.54 6.94 6.15
N ASP A 55 3.12 7.29 7.29
CA ASP A 55 4.29 8.17 7.36
C ASP A 55 5.52 7.49 6.72
N GLN A 56 5.69 6.18 6.95
CA GLN A 56 6.76 5.39 6.32
C GLN A 56 6.62 5.31 4.79
N ALA A 57 5.41 5.10 4.29
CA ALA A 57 5.16 5.03 2.86
C ALA A 57 5.36 6.39 2.18
N LEU A 58 4.83 7.46 2.76
CA LEU A 58 4.96 8.81 2.21
C LEU A 58 6.40 9.32 2.26
N ALA A 59 7.21 8.91 3.24
CA ALA A 59 8.63 9.24 3.30
C ALA A 59 9.44 8.67 2.13
N LYS A 60 8.98 7.61 1.47
CA LYS A 60 9.62 7.10 0.24
C LYS A 60 9.34 7.97 -0.99
N GLY A 61 8.32 8.83 -0.94
CA GLY A 61 7.86 9.63 -2.07
C GLY A 61 7.18 8.79 -3.18
N GLY A 62 6.66 9.48 -4.19
CA GLY A 62 6.12 8.84 -5.40
C GLY A 62 4.76 8.14 -5.24
N VAL A 63 4.07 8.34 -4.11
CA VAL A 63 2.72 7.81 -3.89
C VAL A 63 1.68 8.77 -4.46
N SER A 64 0.77 8.27 -5.27
CA SER A 64 -0.46 8.99 -5.66
C SER A 64 -1.69 8.16 -5.38
N PHE A 65 -2.84 8.82 -5.25
CA PHE A 65 -4.11 8.18 -4.97
C PHE A 65 -5.05 8.37 -6.13
N CYS A 66 -5.58 7.27 -6.65
CA CYS A 66 -6.38 7.22 -7.85
C CYS A 66 -7.66 6.42 -7.58
N PHE A 67 -8.80 7.02 -7.91
CA PHE A 67 -10.12 6.48 -7.58
C PHE A 67 -10.84 6.04 -8.85
N GLY A 68 -11.43 4.85 -8.81
CA GLY A 68 -12.19 4.28 -9.92
C GLY A 68 -12.97 3.04 -9.46
N ARG A 69 -13.86 2.53 -10.30
CA ARG A 69 -14.56 1.28 -9.98
C ARG A 69 -13.64 0.11 -10.26
N ILE A 70 -13.22 -0.56 -9.20
CA ILE A 70 -12.39 -1.76 -9.27
C ILE A 70 -12.86 -2.75 -8.20
N GLY A 71 -12.75 -4.05 -8.46
CA GLY A 71 -13.14 -5.06 -7.46
C GLY A 71 -12.23 -5.08 -6.23
N VAL A 72 -10.92 -4.85 -6.44
CA VAL A 72 -9.90 -4.89 -5.40
C VAL A 72 -8.96 -3.70 -5.54
N SER A 73 -8.78 -2.96 -4.46
CA SER A 73 -7.84 -1.85 -4.41
C SER A 73 -6.40 -2.38 -4.40
N SER A 74 -5.49 -1.73 -5.13
CA SER A 74 -4.14 -2.24 -5.38
C SER A 74 -3.10 -1.12 -5.51
N VAL A 75 -1.81 -1.46 -5.56
CA VAL A 75 -0.72 -0.53 -5.86
C VAL A 75 -0.07 -0.91 -7.18
N THR A 76 0.10 0.07 -8.06
CA THR A 76 0.80 -0.12 -9.34
C THR A 76 2.32 -0.07 -9.17
N THR A 77 3.07 -0.59 -10.13
CA THR A 77 4.54 -0.46 -10.17
C THR A 77 5.02 1.00 -10.26
N SER A 78 4.14 1.92 -10.68
CA SER A 78 4.42 3.36 -10.72
C SER A 78 4.18 4.10 -9.41
N GLY A 79 3.73 3.40 -8.35
CA GLY A 79 3.43 4.00 -7.05
C GLY A 79 2.01 4.57 -6.92
N ALA A 80 1.17 4.46 -7.94
CA ALA A 80 -0.23 4.83 -7.83
C ALA A 80 -1.01 3.79 -7.00
N VAL A 81 -1.67 4.25 -5.94
CA VAL A 81 -2.61 3.52 -5.09
C VAL A 81 -4.00 3.64 -5.73
N LEU A 82 -4.49 2.53 -6.28
CA LEU A 82 -5.79 2.42 -6.92
C LEU A 82 -6.83 2.03 -5.86
N ILE A 83 -7.82 2.89 -5.62
CA ILE A 83 -8.85 2.70 -4.60
C ILE A 83 -10.21 2.51 -5.27
N ASP A 84 -10.95 1.49 -4.84
CA ASP A 84 -12.35 1.32 -5.25
C ASP A 84 -13.20 2.49 -4.75
N GLU A 85 -13.76 3.26 -5.68
CA GLU A 85 -14.56 4.42 -5.37
C GLU A 85 -15.82 4.10 -4.56
N ALA A 86 -16.27 2.85 -4.56
CA ALA A 86 -17.43 2.38 -3.81
C ALA A 86 -17.17 2.21 -2.30
N LEU A 87 -15.92 2.24 -1.84
CA LEU A 87 -15.57 2.13 -0.43
C LEU A 87 -15.86 3.43 0.33
N GLY A 88 -16.40 3.32 1.54
CA GLY A 88 -16.51 4.43 2.49
C GLY A 88 -15.13 4.90 2.97
N THR A 89 -15.07 6.05 3.67
CA THR A 89 -13.79 6.62 4.13
C THR A 89 -13.06 5.70 5.09
N GLU A 90 -13.76 5.07 6.03
CA GLU A 90 -13.20 4.13 7.00
C GLU A 90 -12.65 2.87 6.32
N GLU A 91 -13.45 2.25 5.43
CA GLU A 91 -13.02 1.08 4.63
C GLU A 91 -11.83 1.41 3.74
N SER A 92 -11.86 2.58 3.10
CA SER A 92 -10.74 3.09 2.31
C SER A 92 -9.50 3.29 3.19
N ALA A 93 -9.64 3.83 4.40
CA ALA A 93 -8.51 4.04 5.30
C ALA A 93 -7.87 2.73 5.74
N ALA A 94 -8.65 1.72 6.13
CA ALA A 94 -8.10 0.41 6.47
C ALA A 94 -7.38 -0.24 5.28
N ARG A 95 -8.01 -0.21 4.09
CA ARG A 95 -7.43 -0.73 2.85
C ARG A 95 -6.16 0.02 2.44
N VAL A 96 -6.16 1.35 2.55
CA VAL A 96 -4.97 2.17 2.26
C VAL A 96 -3.85 1.86 3.27
N GLY A 97 -4.17 1.60 4.53
CA GLY A 97 -3.19 1.13 5.52
C GLY A 97 -2.46 -0.13 5.04
N HIS A 98 -3.19 -1.14 4.55
CA HIS A 98 -2.62 -2.34 3.93
C HIS A 98 -1.72 -1.99 2.73
N LEU A 99 -2.23 -1.20 1.78
CA LEU A 99 -1.51 -0.88 0.54
C LEU A 99 -0.24 -0.06 0.80
N LEU A 100 -0.27 0.85 1.78
CA LEU A 100 0.88 1.65 2.17
C LEU A 100 1.94 0.82 2.88
N THR A 101 1.59 -0.27 3.58
CA THR A 101 2.59 -1.23 4.08
C THR A 101 3.44 -1.78 2.93
N HIS A 102 2.82 -2.19 1.83
CA HIS A 102 3.55 -2.70 0.65
C HIS A 102 4.46 -1.65 0.01
N VAL A 103 4.03 -0.38 -0.01
CA VAL A 103 4.87 0.74 -0.45
C VAL A 103 6.05 0.93 0.50
N ALA A 104 5.78 1.00 1.81
CA ALA A 104 6.78 1.21 2.87
C ALA A 104 7.81 0.08 2.96
N GLU A 105 7.46 -1.14 2.60
CA GLU A 105 8.38 -2.28 2.57
C GLU A 105 9.04 -2.45 1.19
N GLY A 106 8.39 -1.96 0.13
CA GLY A 106 8.85 -2.15 -1.23
C GLY A 106 8.72 -3.61 -1.65
N LEU A 107 7.54 -4.20 -1.41
CA LEU A 107 7.26 -5.60 -1.71
C LEU A 107 7.71 -5.94 -3.14
N ARG A 108 8.59 -6.93 -3.24
CA ARG A 108 9.12 -7.44 -4.50
C ARG A 108 8.76 -8.90 -4.67
N VAL A 109 8.08 -9.16 -5.78
CA VAL A 109 7.64 -10.50 -6.20
C VAL A 109 8.44 -11.02 -7.39
N GLU A 110 9.41 -10.22 -7.83
CA GLU A 110 10.33 -10.52 -8.92
C GLU A 110 11.71 -10.89 -8.34
N PRO A 111 12.42 -11.85 -8.93
CA PRO A 111 13.81 -12.12 -8.57
C PRO A 111 14.67 -10.89 -8.83
N ARG A 112 15.68 -10.67 -7.99
CA ARG A 112 16.70 -9.66 -8.28
C ARG A 112 17.62 -10.17 -9.37
N SER A 113 18.05 -9.26 -10.25
CA SER A 113 19.01 -9.58 -11.30
C SER A 113 20.29 -10.14 -10.70
N GLY A 114 20.67 -11.35 -11.11
CA GLY A 114 21.89 -12.03 -10.62
C GLY A 114 21.76 -12.75 -9.29
N GLU A 115 20.55 -12.85 -8.72
CA GLU A 115 20.29 -13.69 -7.54
C GLU A 115 19.62 -15.03 -7.96
N ASP A 116 20.13 -16.14 -7.44
CA ASP A 116 19.62 -17.51 -7.71
C ASP A 116 18.45 -17.92 -6.78
N GLU A 117 17.70 -16.94 -6.27
CA GLU A 117 16.59 -17.22 -5.36
C GLU A 117 15.44 -17.95 -6.09
N SER A 118 14.92 -19.03 -5.49
CA SER A 118 13.82 -19.80 -6.08
C SER A 118 12.50 -19.00 -6.01
N CYS A 119 11.60 -19.24 -6.96
CA CYS A 119 10.28 -18.60 -6.93
C CYS A 119 9.45 -19.00 -5.70
N GLU A 120 9.74 -20.15 -5.10
CA GLU A 120 9.12 -20.58 -3.84
C GLU A 120 9.53 -19.65 -2.69
N VAL A 121 10.83 -19.37 -2.54
CA VAL A 121 11.31 -18.45 -1.49
C VAL A 121 10.79 -17.03 -1.69
N ILE A 122 10.75 -16.55 -2.94
CA ILE A 122 10.18 -15.23 -3.26
C ILE A 122 8.69 -15.18 -2.93
N THR A 123 7.95 -16.24 -3.27
CA THR A 123 6.51 -16.33 -2.97
C THR A 123 6.25 -16.36 -1.47
N GLU A 124 6.98 -17.17 -0.71
CA GLU A 124 6.85 -17.24 0.75
C GLU A 124 7.13 -15.91 1.43
N ARG A 125 8.18 -15.19 1.00
CA ARG A 125 8.46 -13.84 1.49
C ARG A 125 7.31 -12.87 1.17
N ALA A 126 6.74 -12.97 -0.03
CA ALA A 126 5.61 -12.13 -0.40
C ALA A 126 4.36 -12.45 0.43
N LEU A 127 4.07 -13.74 0.68
CA LEU A 127 2.96 -14.13 1.55
C LEU A 127 3.14 -13.66 2.99
N ALA A 128 4.36 -13.67 3.52
CA ALA A 128 4.66 -13.13 4.85
C ALA A 128 4.38 -11.61 4.93
N ALA A 129 4.75 -10.86 3.89
CA ALA A 129 4.43 -9.43 3.82
C ALA A 129 2.91 -9.19 3.72
N GLU A 130 2.20 -10.02 2.95
CA GLU A 130 0.73 -9.97 2.88
C GLU A 130 0.06 -10.29 4.21
N SER A 131 0.56 -11.28 4.96
CA SER A 131 -0.02 -11.61 6.27
C SER A 131 0.13 -10.46 7.27
N ALA A 132 1.26 -9.75 7.25
CA ALA A 132 1.46 -8.56 8.07
C ALA A 132 0.53 -7.41 7.64
N ALA A 133 0.43 -7.13 6.33
CA ALA A 133 -0.43 -6.08 5.80
C ALA A 133 -1.93 -6.34 6.05
N LEU A 134 -2.39 -7.59 5.87
CA LEU A 134 -3.76 -8.01 6.18
C LEU A 134 -4.05 -7.94 7.68
N SER A 135 -3.08 -8.33 8.52
CA SER A 135 -3.22 -8.19 9.97
C SER A 135 -3.40 -6.74 10.38
N LEU A 136 -2.65 -5.81 9.78
CA LEU A 136 -2.86 -4.37 9.98
C LEU A 136 -4.26 -3.95 9.54
N GLU A 137 -4.71 -4.35 8.34
CA GLU A 137 -6.04 -4.01 7.82
C GLU A 137 -7.16 -4.45 8.76
N ILE A 138 -7.11 -5.70 9.23
CA ILE A 138 -8.12 -6.29 10.11
C ILE A 138 -8.19 -5.53 11.44
N ASN A 139 -7.04 -5.17 12.00
CA ASN A 139 -6.98 -4.34 13.21
C ASN A 139 -7.54 -2.94 12.97
N LEU A 140 -7.18 -2.29 11.86
CA LEU A 140 -7.73 -0.98 11.48
C LEU A 140 -9.25 -1.03 11.32
N ARG A 141 -9.77 -2.08 10.66
CA ARG A 141 -11.21 -2.28 10.47
C ARG A 141 -11.95 -2.31 11.81
N ARG A 142 -11.43 -3.04 12.79
CA ARG A 142 -12.02 -3.11 14.13
C ARG A 142 -11.98 -1.76 14.86
N VAL A 143 -10.84 -1.08 14.85
CA VAL A 143 -10.68 0.21 15.56
C VAL A 143 -11.53 1.31 14.92
N LEU A 144 -11.67 1.31 13.60
CA LEU A 144 -12.48 2.27 12.84
C LEU A 144 -13.97 1.90 12.81
N GLY A 145 -14.41 0.87 13.53
CA GLY A 145 -15.82 0.50 13.64
C GLY A 145 -16.42 -0.09 12.36
N ILE A 146 -15.59 -0.66 11.48
CA ILE A 146 -16.03 -1.26 10.22
C ILE A 146 -16.73 -2.59 10.53
N GLY A 147 -18.05 -2.59 10.38
CA GLY A 147 -18.91 -3.68 10.79
C GLY A 147 -19.07 -4.81 9.77
N ALA A 148 -19.91 -5.77 10.13
CA ALA A 148 -20.21 -6.97 9.34
C ALA A 148 -20.88 -6.70 7.97
N ALA A 149 -21.34 -5.47 7.73
CA ALA A 149 -21.90 -5.02 6.45
C ALA A 149 -20.83 -4.55 5.45
N SER A 150 -19.54 -4.62 5.82
CA SER A 150 -18.44 -4.23 4.94
C SER A 150 -18.43 -5.04 3.64
N ARG A 151 -18.07 -4.37 2.54
CA ARG A 151 -17.99 -4.97 1.19
C ARG A 151 -16.95 -6.07 1.11
N VAL A 152 -15.82 -5.89 1.79
CA VAL A 152 -14.77 -6.90 1.92
C VAL A 152 -14.91 -7.57 3.28
N ARG A 153 -14.85 -8.90 3.32
CA ARG A 153 -14.78 -9.67 4.56
C ARG A 153 -13.88 -10.86 4.33
N TYR A 154 -12.96 -11.10 5.27
CA TYR A 154 -12.14 -12.30 5.21
C TYR A 154 -12.79 -13.43 6.02
N GLU A 155 -12.84 -14.62 5.43
CA GLU A 155 -13.41 -15.80 6.08
C GLU A 155 -12.75 -16.11 7.43
N PHE A 156 -11.43 -15.89 7.51
CA PHE A 156 -10.63 -16.18 8.70
C PHE A 156 -10.73 -15.12 9.81
N GLU A 157 -11.46 -14.01 9.64
CA GLU A 157 -11.54 -12.95 10.67
C GLU A 157 -12.05 -13.49 12.02
N GLY A 158 -12.97 -14.45 12.03
CA GLY A 158 -13.46 -15.07 13.27
C GLY A 158 -12.35 -15.80 14.04
N ALA A 159 -11.55 -16.60 13.33
CA ALA A 159 -10.42 -17.33 13.91
C ALA A 159 -9.30 -16.37 14.34
N TYR A 160 -9.04 -15.32 13.53
CA TYR A 160 -8.10 -14.25 13.86
C TYR A 160 -8.40 -13.60 15.21
N TRP A 161 -9.67 -13.27 15.47
CA TRP A 161 -10.05 -12.63 16.73
C TRP A 161 -10.10 -13.58 17.93
N ALA A 162 -10.28 -14.88 17.70
CA ALA A 162 -10.23 -15.91 18.73
C ALA A 162 -8.80 -16.28 19.14
N ALA A 163 -7.82 -16.07 18.26
CA ALA A 163 -6.42 -16.38 18.52
C ALA A 163 -5.75 -15.36 19.48
N PRO A 164 -4.73 -15.80 20.26
CA PRO A 164 -3.80 -14.92 20.95
C PRO A 164 -3.15 -13.93 19.96
N GLU A 165 -2.84 -12.72 20.41
CA GLU A 165 -2.35 -11.64 19.55
C GLU A 165 -1.09 -12.04 18.78
N GLU A 166 -0.17 -12.71 19.46
CA GLU A 166 1.09 -13.23 18.93
C GLU A 166 0.91 -14.33 17.86
N ALA A 167 -0.24 -15.00 17.81
CA ALA A 167 -0.52 -16.08 16.86
C ALA A 167 -1.30 -15.60 15.62
N ARG A 168 -1.79 -14.36 15.64
CA ARG A 168 -2.72 -13.84 14.62
C ARG A 168 -2.12 -13.76 13.23
N GLU A 169 -0.92 -13.19 13.10
CA GLU A 169 -0.28 -13.05 11.80
C GLU A 169 0.08 -14.43 11.20
N GLY A 170 0.58 -15.35 12.03
CA GLY A 170 0.85 -16.73 11.62
C GLY A 170 -0.41 -17.44 11.09
N LEU A 171 -1.56 -17.21 11.74
CA LEU A 171 -2.84 -17.73 11.25
C LEU A 171 -3.21 -17.19 9.86
N VAL A 172 -2.97 -15.89 9.61
CA VAL A 172 -3.20 -15.31 8.27
C VAL A 172 -2.27 -15.94 7.25
N LEU A 173 -0.99 -16.09 7.57
CA LEU A 173 -0.01 -16.70 6.67
C LEU A 173 -0.37 -18.14 6.32
N ASP A 174 -0.76 -18.95 7.31
CA ASP A 174 -1.20 -20.33 7.10
C ASP A 174 -2.48 -20.39 6.25
N TYR A 175 -3.41 -19.44 6.45
CA TYR A 175 -4.59 -19.32 5.61
C TYR A 175 -4.21 -19.02 4.14
N LEU A 176 -3.31 -18.08 3.89
CA LEU A 176 -2.85 -17.73 2.54
C LEU A 176 -2.15 -18.91 1.84
N ARG A 177 -1.36 -19.70 2.57
CA ARG A 177 -0.69 -20.90 2.04
C ARG A 177 -1.68 -22.00 1.64
N THR A 178 -2.74 -22.17 2.43
CA THR A 178 -3.77 -23.20 2.19
C THR A 178 -4.78 -22.80 1.11
N HIS A 179 -4.82 -21.52 0.73
CA HIS A 179 -5.71 -20.97 -0.30
C HIS A 179 -4.90 -20.31 -1.43
N PRO A 180 -4.05 -21.06 -2.16
CA PRO A 180 -3.12 -20.48 -3.11
C PRO A 180 -3.81 -19.76 -4.28
N ASP A 181 -5.01 -20.21 -4.65
CA ASP A 181 -5.84 -19.67 -5.71
C ASP A 181 -6.92 -18.70 -5.21
N GLY A 182 -6.79 -18.25 -3.96
CA GLY A 182 -7.68 -17.28 -3.33
C GLY A 182 -8.82 -17.91 -2.56
N ALA A 183 -9.61 -17.05 -1.94
CA ALA A 183 -10.75 -17.39 -1.10
C ALA A 183 -11.75 -16.22 -1.09
N PRO A 184 -12.97 -16.36 -0.53
CA PRO A 184 -13.88 -15.23 -0.38
C PRO A 184 -13.20 -14.03 0.32
N GLY A 185 -13.11 -12.90 -0.41
CA GLY A 185 -12.46 -11.68 0.06
C GLY A 185 -10.94 -11.62 -0.12
N ILE A 186 -10.30 -12.67 -0.66
CA ILE A 186 -8.84 -12.72 -0.91
C ILE A 186 -8.59 -13.15 -2.36
N ASP A 187 -7.74 -12.41 -3.05
CA ASP A 187 -7.27 -12.78 -4.39
C ASP A 187 -6.38 -14.04 -4.37
N ALA A 188 -6.11 -14.58 -5.57
CA ALA A 188 -5.16 -15.67 -5.79
C ALA A 188 -3.69 -15.22 -5.57
N LEU A 189 -3.33 -14.86 -4.35
CA LEU A 189 -2.06 -14.23 -4.01
C LEU A 189 -0.89 -15.19 -4.24
N ALA A 190 -0.91 -16.40 -3.66
CA ALA A 190 0.22 -17.32 -3.76
C ALA A 190 0.47 -17.78 -5.20
N SER A 191 -0.57 -18.26 -5.90
CA SER A 191 -0.42 -18.70 -7.28
C SER A 191 -0.11 -17.52 -8.22
N GLY A 192 -0.65 -16.33 -7.93
CA GLY A 192 -0.33 -15.09 -8.60
C GLY A 192 1.14 -14.67 -8.45
N TYR A 193 1.69 -14.73 -7.24
CA TYR A 193 3.11 -14.44 -6.96
C TYR A 193 4.04 -15.44 -7.64
N ALA A 194 3.76 -16.73 -7.48
CA ALA A 194 4.55 -17.78 -8.08
C ALA A 194 4.57 -17.66 -9.62
N ARG A 195 3.44 -17.32 -10.24
CA ARG A 195 3.35 -17.06 -11.68
C ARG A 195 4.20 -15.86 -12.09
N ARG A 196 4.03 -14.69 -11.44
CA ARG A 196 4.79 -13.48 -11.78
C ARG A 196 6.29 -13.67 -11.63
N CYS A 197 6.73 -14.40 -10.61
CA CYS A 197 8.14 -14.74 -10.46
C CYS A 197 8.67 -15.58 -11.64
N ARG A 198 7.94 -16.63 -12.04
CA ARG A 198 8.34 -17.46 -13.19
C ARG A 198 8.40 -16.65 -14.49
N GLU A 199 7.37 -15.86 -14.75
CA GLU A 199 7.32 -14.97 -15.93
C GLU A 199 8.52 -14.00 -15.97
N ALA A 200 8.90 -13.43 -14.82
CA ALA A 200 10.06 -12.56 -14.71
C ALA A 200 11.39 -13.31 -14.96
N ARG A 201 11.54 -14.55 -14.46
CA ARG A 201 12.71 -15.39 -14.73
C ARG A 201 12.84 -15.77 -16.20
N ASP A 202 11.73 -16.14 -16.82
CA ASP A 202 11.69 -16.52 -18.24
C ASP A 202 12.05 -15.31 -19.12
N ALA A 203 11.51 -14.13 -18.80
CA ALA A 203 11.82 -12.88 -19.50
C ALA A 203 13.29 -12.44 -19.32
N ALA A 204 13.91 -12.73 -18.18
CA ALA A 204 15.33 -12.45 -17.96
C ALA A 204 16.25 -13.43 -18.70
N SER A 205 15.85 -14.70 -18.83
CA SER A 205 16.63 -15.74 -19.52
C SER A 205 16.59 -15.62 -21.04
N ALA A 206 15.60 -14.90 -21.59
CA ALA A 206 15.46 -14.65 -23.02
C ALA A 206 16.27 -13.44 -23.54
N ARG A 207 16.95 -12.70 -22.66
CA ARG A 207 17.77 -11.52 -22.98
C ARG A 207 19.24 -11.90 -23.08
#